data_AF-A0A8X7N5B6-F1
#
_entry.id   AF-A0A8X7N5B6-F1
#
_cell.length_a   1.000
_cell.length_b   1.000
_cell.length_c   1.000
_cell.angle_alpha   90.00
_cell.angle_beta   90.00
_cell.angle_gamma   90.00
#
_symmetry.space_group_name_H-M   'P 1'
#
loop_
_entity.id
_entity.type
_entity.pdbx_description
1 polymer ?
#
loop_
_entity_poly.entity_id
_entity_poly.type
_entity_poly.pdbx_seq_one_letter_code
_entity_poly.pdbx_strand_id
1 'polypeptide(L)' 'MASTALAAPPAVPGASASASALSASAHILPLELIDRCIGSSIWVILKGNREMVGILSGFDDYVNMVLENVTE' A
#
# COMPACT_ATOMS: atom_id res chain seq x y z
N MET A 1 57.13 6.81 16.92
CA MET A 1 55.93 6.01 17.23
C MET A 1 54.71 6.81 16.77
N ALA A 2 54.43 6.84 15.48
CA ALA A 2 53.48 5.95 14.79
C ALA A 2 52.03 6.23 15.20
N SER A 3 51.45 7.27 14.60
CA SER A 3 50.01 7.55 14.56
C SER A 3 49.25 6.35 14.00
N THR A 4 48.15 5.96 14.64
CA THR A 4 47.33 4.82 14.22
C THR A 4 45.85 5.16 14.23
N ALA A 5 45.20 4.61 13.21
CA ALA A 5 43.78 4.24 13.09
C ALA A 5 42.74 5.34 12.81
N LEU A 6 42.49 5.51 11.50
CA LEU A 6 41.20 5.29 10.86
C LEU A 6 40.17 4.55 11.75
N ALA A 7 39.07 5.23 12.11
CA ALA A 7 37.83 4.60 12.53
C ALA A 7 36.67 5.25 11.75
N ALA A 8 36.16 4.49 10.79
CA ALA A 8 34.99 4.82 9.98
C ALA A 8 33.76 5.11 10.85
N PRO A 9 32.81 5.94 10.39
CA PRO A 9 31.54 6.12 11.08
C PRO A 9 30.80 4.77 11.19
N PRO A 10 30.15 4.46 12.32
CA PRO A 10 29.28 3.30 12.40
C PRO A 10 28.10 3.54 11.46
N ALA A 11 28.15 2.96 10.27
CA ALA A 11 26.98 2.76 9.44
C ALA A 11 25.99 1.93 10.26
N VAL A 12 24.92 2.57 10.70
CA VAL A 12 23.77 1.92 11.32
C VAL A 12 23.08 1.04 10.28
N PRO A 13 23.06 -0.30 10.44
CA PRO A 13 22.07 -1.13 9.79
C PRO A 13 20.92 -1.22 10.81
N GLY A 14 19.93 -0.33 10.78
CA GLY A 14 19.03 -0.24 9.63
C GLY A 14 18.16 -1.48 9.64
N ALA A 15 17.09 -1.41 10.45
CA ALA A 15 15.87 -2.21 10.46
C ALA A 15 15.93 -3.65 9.92
N SER A 16 15.59 -4.59 10.79
CA SER A 16 15.11 -5.93 10.42
C SER A 16 13.94 -5.81 9.44
N ALA A 17 14.25 -5.78 8.15
CA ALA A 17 13.28 -5.96 7.07
C ALA A 17 13.07 -7.47 6.94
N SER A 18 12.02 -7.97 7.59
CA SER A 18 11.48 -9.30 7.31
C SER A 18 10.91 -9.29 5.89
N ALA A 19 11.75 -9.59 4.92
CA ALA A 19 11.37 -9.84 3.54
C ALA A 19 10.82 -11.28 3.44
N SER A 20 9.54 -11.44 3.72
CA SER A 20 8.72 -12.59 3.32
C SER A 20 7.35 -12.02 2.98
N ALA A 21 6.83 -12.06 1.76
CA ALA A 21 6.99 -13.04 0.71
C ALA A 21 6.94 -12.38 -0.69
N LEU A 22 7.97 -12.63 -1.50
CA LEU A 22 7.88 -12.52 -2.96
C LEU A 22 7.31 -13.85 -3.48
N SER A 23 6.41 -13.78 -4.48
CA SER A 23 5.76 -14.90 -5.20
C SER A 23 4.43 -15.45 -4.67
N ALA A 24 3.45 -14.58 -4.44
CA ALA A 24 2.09 -14.96 -4.79
C ALA A 24 1.82 -14.37 -6.19
N SER A 25 1.95 -15.18 -7.24
CA SER A 25 1.17 -14.96 -8.46
C SER A 25 -0.30 -15.19 -8.11
N ALA A 26 -0.83 -14.32 -7.25
CA ALA A 26 -2.21 -14.32 -6.84
C ALA A 26 -2.98 -13.85 -8.05
N HIS A 27 -3.52 -14.80 -8.80
CA HIS A 27 -4.74 -14.58 -9.58
C HIS A 27 -5.85 -14.25 -8.56
N ILE A 28 -5.75 -13.07 -7.95
CA ILE A 28 -6.75 -12.54 -7.04
C ILE A 28 -7.94 -12.19 -7.91
N LEU A 29 -9.13 -12.66 -7.54
CA LEU A 29 -10.31 -12.23 -8.26
C LEU A 29 -10.46 -10.71 -8.03
N PRO A 30 -10.83 -9.93 -9.05
CA PRO A 30 -10.98 -8.47 -8.89
C PRO A 30 -11.91 -8.10 -7.73
N LEU A 31 -12.95 -8.91 -7.51
CA LEU A 31 -13.88 -8.79 -6.39
C LEU A 31 -13.21 -9.08 -5.04
N GLU A 32 -12.33 -10.09 -4.97
CA GLU A 32 -11.58 -10.42 -3.75
C GLU A 32 -10.55 -9.33 -3.40
N LEU A 33 -9.98 -8.66 -4.39
CA LEU A 33 -9.11 -7.52 -4.16
C LEU A 33 -9.88 -6.36 -3.52
N ILE A 34 -11.07 -6.05 -4.03
CA ILE A 34 -11.92 -4.99 -3.50
C ILE A 34 -12.36 -5.31 -2.07
N ASP A 35 -12.75 -6.57 -1.82
CA ASP A 35 -13.12 -7.07 -0.49
C ASP A 35 -11.99 -6.89 0.53
N ARG A 36 -10.75 -7.22 0.14
CA ARG A 36 -9.57 -6.99 0.99
C ARG A 36 -9.24 -5.51 1.22
N CYS A 37 -9.75 -4.61 0.37
CA CYS A 37 -9.54 -3.17 0.48
C CYS A 37 -10.65 -2.44 1.26
N ILE A 38 -11.67 -3.15 1.76
CA ILE A 38 -12.70 -2.57 2.64
C ILE A 38 -12.04 -2.07 3.94
N GLY A 39 -12.41 -0.87 4.37
CA GLY A 39 -11.83 -0.18 5.53
C GLY A 39 -10.48 0.49 5.24
N SER A 40 -9.93 0.36 4.03
CA SER A 40 -8.73 1.08 3.59
C SER A 40 -9.09 2.30 2.75
N SER A 41 -8.20 3.30 2.75
CA SER A 41 -8.31 4.44 1.83
C SER A 41 -7.98 3.96 0.42
N ILE A 42 -8.94 4.08 -0.48
CA ILE A 42 -8.82 3.74 -1.89
C ILE A 42 -8.88 5.01 -2.74
N TRP A 43 -8.25 4.94 -3.91
CA TRP A 43 -8.33 5.99 -4.91
C TRP A 43 -9.16 5.49 -6.09
N VAL A 44 -10.28 6.15 -6.35
CA VAL A 44 -11.20 5.80 -7.43
C VAL A 44 -11.05 6.83 -8.55
N ILE A 45 -10.74 6.32 -9.74
CA ILE A 45 -10.63 7.12 -10.96
C ILE A 45 -11.86 6.84 -11.81
N LEU A 46 -12.73 7.83 -11.93
CA LEU A 46 -13.93 7.74 -12.74
C LEU A 46 -13.67 8.25 -14.16
N LYS A 47 -14.56 7.86 -15.07
CA LYS A 47 -14.57 8.41 -16.42
C LYS A 47 -14.83 9.93 -16.38
N GLY A 48 -14.08 10.66 -17.19
CA GLY A 48 -14.16 12.11 -17.29
C GLY A 48 -13.20 12.86 -16.37
N ASN A 49 -12.04 12.26 -16.03
CA ASN A 49 -10.98 12.90 -15.25
C ASN A 49 -11.42 13.32 -13.84
N ARG A 50 -12.40 12.61 -13.29
CA ARG A 50 -12.84 12.78 -11.91
C ARG A 50 -12.16 11.72 -11.09
N GLU A 51 -11.49 12.14 -10.04
CA GLU A 51 -10.80 11.27 -9.11
C GLU A 51 -11.35 11.54 -7.72
N MET A 52 -11.40 10.52 -6.88
CA MET A 52 -11.85 10.67 -5.51
C MET A 52 -11.12 9.69 -4.62
N VAL A 53 -10.67 10.17 -3.47
CA VAL A 53 -9.99 9.37 -2.45
C VAL A 53 -10.92 9.24 -1.26
N GLY A 54 -11.15 8.02 -0.80
CA GLY A 54 -12.01 7.79 0.36
C GLY A 54 -11.84 6.40 0.92
N ILE A 55 -12.40 6.18 2.11
CA ILE A 55 -12.33 4.87 2.77
C ILE A 55 -13.45 3.99 2.22
N LEU A 56 -13.11 2.85 1.63
CA LEU A 56 -14.12 1.92 1.09
C LEU A 56 -14.91 1.29 2.25
N SER A 57 -16.18 1.66 2.41
CA SER A 57 -17.08 1.10 3.43
C SER A 57 -17.74 -0.20 2.94
N GLY A 58 -17.97 -0.31 1.62
CA GLY A 58 -18.49 -1.55 1.01
C GLY A 58 -18.60 -1.47 -0.52
N PHE A 59 -18.87 -2.60 -1.15
CA PHE A 59 -19.12 -2.73 -2.59
C PHE A 59 -20.25 -3.73 -2.86
N ASP A 60 -20.86 -3.70 -4.05
CA ASP A 60 -21.87 -4.68 -4.49
C ASP A 60 -21.40 -5.53 -5.69
N ASP A 61 -22.23 -6.49 -6.13
CA ASP A 61 -21.96 -7.35 -7.28
C ASP A 61 -21.79 -6.59 -8.60
N TYR A 62 -22.21 -5.32 -8.66
CA TYR A 62 -22.06 -4.41 -9.79
C TYR A 62 -20.86 -3.45 -9.66
N VAL A 63 -20.03 -3.61 -8.63
CA VAL A 63 -18.86 -2.75 -8.35
C VAL A 63 -19.25 -1.30 -8.04
N ASN A 64 -20.47 -1.06 -7.57
CA ASN A 64 -20.83 0.20 -6.96
C ASN A 64 -20.15 0.26 -5.58
N MET A 65 -19.26 1.23 -5.39
CA MET A 65 -18.49 1.40 -4.16
C MET A 65 -19.11 2.47 -3.26
N VAL A 66 -19.23 2.17 -1.98
CA VAL A 66 -19.62 3.12 -0.93
C VAL A 66 -18.34 3.61 -0.26
N LEU A 67 -18.07 4.92 -0.34
CA LEU A 67 -16.89 5.52 0.26
C LEU A 67 -17.28 6.47 1.40
N GLU A 68 -16.52 6.43 2.48
CA GLU A 68 -16.61 7.34 3.62
C GLU A 68 -15.44 8.33 3.63
N ASN A 69 -15.66 9.52 4.20
CA ASN A 69 -14.65 10.58 4.31
C ASN A 69 -13.96 10.92 2.96
N VAL A 70 -14.76 11.04 1.90
CA VAL A 70 -14.29 11.25 0.54
C VAL A 70 -13.71 12.65 0.34
N THR A 71 -12.57 12.72 -0.36
CA THR A 71 -11.94 13.94 -0.88
C THR A 71 -11.89 13.86 -2.41
N GLU A 72 -12.31 14.92 -3.10
CA GLU A 72 -12.35 15.02 -4.58
C GLU A 72 -11.05 15.63 -5.15
#